data_AF-A0A0S8ANJ9-F1
#
_entry.id   AF-A0A0S8ANJ9-F1
#
_cell.length_a   1.000
_cell.length_b   1.000
_cell.length_c   1.000
_cell.angle_alpha   90.00
_cell.angle_beta   90.00
_cell.angle_gamma   90.00
#
_symmetry.space_group_name_H-M   'P 1'
#
loop_
_entity.id
_entity.type
_entity.pdbx_description
1 polymer ?
#
loop_
_entity_poly.entity_id
_entity_poly.type
_entity_poly.pdbx_seq_one_letter_code
_entity_poly.pdbx_strand_id
1 'polypeptide(L)' 'ELRKIGLTQKNCKIMLSAHPNVANFLYEDERDTIEAIEKENGFKIIVKADQTYHQEYYEVVTL' A
#
# COMPACT_ATOMS: atom_id res chain seq x y z
N GLU A 1 -0.23 -9.69 14.67
CA GLU A 1 -1.63 -9.23 14.71
C GLU A 1 -1.90 -8.34 13.50
N LEU A 2 -2.85 -8.70 12.63
CA LEU A 2 -3.20 -7.90 11.45
C LEU A 2 -4.25 -6.86 11.87
N ARG A 3 -3.83 -5.61 12.07
CA ARG A 3 -4.74 -4.51 12.45
C ARG A 3 -5.53 -4.09 11.22
N LYS A 4 -6.84 -4.35 11.22
CA LYS A 4 -7.77 -3.88 10.18
C LYS A 4 -8.08 -2.40 10.41
N ILE A 5 -7.33 -1.51 9.75
CA ILE A 5 -7.46 -0.04 9.89
C ILE A 5 -8.51 0.55 8.91
N GLY A 6 -9.02 -0.24 7.94
CA GLY A 6 -9.85 0.28 6.86
C GLY A 6 -11.36 0.09 7.05
N LEU A 7 -12.02 0.85 7.93
CA LEU A 7 -13.50 0.79 8.01
C LEU A 7 -14.27 2.11 8.08
N THR A 8 -13.67 3.31 8.05
CA THR A 8 -14.46 4.53 8.38
C THR A 8 -14.39 5.71 7.41
N GLN A 9 -13.55 5.71 6.36
CA GLN A 9 -13.44 6.90 5.49
C GLN A 9 -13.52 6.55 4.00
N LYS A 10 -14.67 6.90 3.39
CA LYS A 10 -14.79 7.02 1.93
C LYS A 10 -13.72 7.99 1.44
N ASN A 11 -12.96 7.62 0.40
CA ASN A 11 -11.82 8.37 -0.14
C ASN A 11 -10.56 8.48 0.75
N CYS A 12 -10.29 7.50 1.62
CA CYS A 12 -8.99 7.42 2.29
C CYS A 12 -7.84 7.25 1.28
N LYS A 13 -6.64 7.74 1.63
CA LYS A 13 -5.42 7.39 0.88
C LYS A 13 -4.53 6.53 1.76
N ILE A 14 -4.12 5.36 1.27
CA ILE A 14 -3.21 4.47 1.98
C ILE A 14 -1.82 4.70 1.41
N MET A 15 -0.89 5.16 2.23
CA MET A 15 0.52 5.23 1.90
C MET A 15 1.23 3.99 2.42
N LEU A 16 1.88 3.27 1.53
CA LEU A 16 2.63 2.04 1.79
C LEU A 16 4.10 2.32 1.54
N SER A 17 4.89 2.50 2.60
CA SER A 17 6.34 2.68 2.49
C SER A 17 7.02 1.34 2.68
N ALA A 18 7.81 0.89 1.70
CA ALA A 18 8.52 -0.38 1.77
C ALA A 18 9.88 -0.28 1.07
N HIS A 19 10.73 -1.31 1.24
CA HIS A 19 11.97 -1.43 0.48
C HIS A 19 11.65 -1.45 -1.04
N PRO A 20 12.48 -0.81 -1.90
CA PRO A 20 12.28 -0.75 -3.35
C PRO A 20 11.98 -2.10 -4.00
N ASN A 21 12.60 -3.20 -3.56
CA ASN A 21 12.33 -4.51 -4.15
C ASN A 21 10.87 -4.97 -3.94
N VAL A 22 10.29 -4.66 -2.77
CA VAL A 22 8.89 -4.95 -2.45
C VAL A 22 7.96 -3.96 -3.15
N ALA A 23 8.33 -2.67 -3.17
CA ALA A 23 7.58 -1.65 -3.89
C ALA A 23 7.51 -1.96 -5.40
N ASN A 24 8.61 -2.45 -5.98
CA ASN A 24 8.69 -2.82 -7.39
C ASN A 24 7.77 -4.02 -7.69
N PHE A 25 7.76 -5.03 -6.82
CA PHE A 25 6.82 -6.15 -6.93
C PHE A 25 5.36 -5.69 -6.87
N LEU A 26 5.04 -4.76 -5.98
CA LEU A 26 3.70 -4.17 -5.88
C LEU A 26 3.30 -3.37 -7.14
N TYR A 27 4.26 -2.73 -7.80
CA TYR A 27 4.01 -1.93 -9.01
C TYR A 27 4.00 -2.75 -10.31
N GLU A 28 4.78 -3.83 -10.39
CA GLU A 28 4.93 -4.63 -11.60
C GLU A 28 4.01 -5.86 -11.60
N ASP A 29 4.08 -6.70 -10.56
CA ASP A 29 3.33 -7.96 -10.47
C ASP A 29 1.89 -7.74 -9.96
N GLU A 30 1.73 -6.98 -8.87
CA GLU A 30 0.45 -6.87 -8.15
C GLU A 30 -0.36 -5.62 -8.52
N ARG A 31 -0.04 -4.99 -9.64
CA ARG A 31 -0.70 -3.75 -10.09
C ARG A 31 -2.21 -3.93 -10.29
N ASP A 32 -2.60 -5.05 -10.90
CA ASP A 32 -4.00 -5.37 -11.20
C ASP A 32 -4.78 -5.56 -9.88
N THR A 33 -4.18 -6.23 -8.90
CA THR A 33 -4.71 -6.39 -7.54
C THR A 33 -4.91 -5.05 -6.86
N ILE A 34 -3.93 -4.15 -6.93
CA ILE A 34 -4.04 -2.79 -6.36
C ILE A 34 -5.17 -2.01 -7.02
N GLU A 35 -5.26 -2.02 -8.34
CA GLU A 35 -6.31 -1.31 -9.08
C GLU A 35 -7.71 -1.86 -8.76
N ALA A 36 -7.84 -3.18 -8.66
CA ALA A 36 -9.09 -3.83 -8.25
C ALA A 36 -9.52 -3.40 -6.84
N ILE A 37 -8.58 -3.35 -5.89
CA ILE A 37 -8.83 -2.90 -4.52
C ILE A 37 -9.23 -1.42 -4.48
N GLU A 38 -8.53 -0.56 -5.21
CA GLU A 38 -8.86 0.88 -5.31
C GLU A 38 -10.26 1.10 -5.89
N LYS A 39 -10.62 0.33 -6.92
CA LYS A 39 -11.92 0.40 -7.59
C LYS A 39 -13.06 -0.17 -6.74
N GLU A 40 -12.82 -1.27 -6.05
CA GLU A 40 -13.82 -1.92 -5.19
C GLU A 40 -14.14 -1.08 -3.95
N ASN A 41 -13.12 -0.47 -3.35
CA ASN A 41 -13.26 0.20 -2.07
C ASN A 41 -13.28 1.73 -2.16
N GLY A 42 -12.92 2.32 -3.31
CA GLY A 42 -12.92 3.76 -3.53
C GLY A 42 -11.87 4.52 -2.71
N PHE A 43 -10.75 3.88 -2.37
CA PHE A 43 -9.59 4.50 -1.73
C PHE A 43 -8.38 4.45 -2.68
N LYS A 44 -7.37 5.30 -2.44
CA LYS A 44 -6.17 5.36 -3.28
C LYS A 44 -4.97 4.76 -2.56
N ILE A 45 -4.19 3.89 -3.20
CA ILE A 45 -2.96 3.32 -2.65
C ILE A 45 -1.75 4.05 -3.27
N ILE A 46 -0.83 4.49 -2.42
CA ILE A 46 0.41 5.16 -2.81
C ILE A 46 1.56 4.32 -2.26
N VAL A 47 2.26 3.60 -3.13
CA VAL A 47 3.43 2.81 -2.73
C VAL A 47 4.68 3.68 -2.85
N LYS A 48 5.39 3.86 -1.74
CA LYS A 48 6.64 4.61 -1.65
C LYS A 48 7.80 3.64 -1.44
N ALA A 49 8.79 3.71 -2.33
CA ALA A 49 10.02 2.98 -2.20
C ALA A 49 11.03 3.79 -1.37
N ASP A 50 11.46 3.24 -0.24
CA ASP A 50 12.52 3.81 0.59
C ASP A 50 13.69 2.81 0.68
N GLN A 51 14.84 3.17 0.11
CA GLN A 51 16.06 2.34 0.07
C GLN A 51 16.70 2.15 1.45
N THR A 52 16.30 2.97 2.43
CA THR A 52 16.78 2.92 3.81
C THR A 52 16.05 1.86 4.64
N TYR A 53 14.94 1.30 4.15
CA TYR A 53 14.21 0.23 4.82
C TYR A 53 14.83 -1.13 4.51
N HIS A 54 15.03 -2.00 5.50
CA HIS A 54 15.30 -3.41 5.18
C HIS A 54 14.05 -4.04 4.55
N GLN A 55 14.21 -5.10 3.74
CA GLN A 55 13.09 -5.76 3.05
C GLN A 55 11.95 -6.20 3.97
N GLU A 56 12.24 -6.44 5.24
CA GLU A 56 11.28 -6.87 6.27
C GLU A 56 10.48 -5.71 6.87
N TYR A 57 10.94 -4.47 6.71
CA TYR A 57 10.24 -3.30 7.21
C TYR A 57 9.30 -2.74 6.14
N TYR A 58 8.06 -2.56 6.54
CA TYR A 58 7.06 -1.84 5.77
C TYR A 58 6.20 -1.00 6.72
N GLU A 59 5.75 0.14 6.24
CA GLU A 59 4.87 1.03 6.97
C GLU A 59 3.60 1.26 6.16
N VAL A 60 2.45 1.14 6.81
CA VAL A 60 1.14 1.39 6.21
C VAL A 60 0.47 2.51 6.98
N VAL A 61 0.27 3.64 6.31
CA VAL A 61 -0.33 4.84 6.88
C VAL A 61 -1.60 5.17 6.12
N THR A 62 -2.71 5.40 6.83
CA THR A 62 -3.94 5.93 6.25
C THR A 62 -3.96 7.45 6.42
N LEU A 63 -4.12 8.17 5.31
CA LEU A 63 -4.31 9.62 5.21
C LEU A 63 -5.80 9.97 5.10
#